data_AF-A0A940KPI3-F1
#
_entry.id   AF-A0A940KPI3-F1
#
_cell.length_a   1.000
_cell.length_b   1.000
_cell.length_c   1.000
_cell.angle_alpha   90.00
_cell.angle_beta   90.00
_cell.angle_gamma   90.00
#
_symmetry.space_group_name_H-M   'P 1'
#
loop_
_entity.id
_entity.type
_entity.pdbx_description
1 polymer ?
#
loop_
_entity_poly.entity_id
_entity_poly.type
_entity_poly.pdbx_seq_one_letter_code
_entity_poly.pdbx_strand_id
1 'polypeptide(L)'
;MRKILTHLFEHKTLPRTLAKEALVNIGKGIYNEHEVTAFMTVYLMRSITIEELQGFRDALLELCVPVKLDGFQTVDIVGTGGDGKDTFNISTLSCFIVAGAGQPVAKHGNYGASSVSGASNVMEQLGYKFKQDNAKLQNEVEEAGICFLHAPLFHPALKTVGPIRRNLGMRTFFNMLGPMVNPA
;
A
#
# COMPACT_ATOMS: atom_id res chain seq x y z
N MET A 1 -12.51 -8.77 17.78
CA MET A 1 -12.79 -9.30 16.42
C MET A 1 -13.94 -10.31 16.35
N ARG A 2 -14.25 -11.06 17.43
CA ARG A 2 -15.23 -12.18 17.44
C ARG A 2 -16.49 -12.02 16.57
N LYS A 3 -17.28 -10.95 16.73
CA LYS A 3 -18.52 -10.73 15.95
C LYS A 3 -18.29 -10.70 14.44
N ILE A 4 -17.22 -10.03 14.00
CA ILE A 4 -16.84 -9.91 12.58
C ILE A 4 -16.46 -11.30 12.05
N LEU A 5 -15.63 -12.05 12.78
CA LEU A 5 -15.23 -13.39 12.36
C LEU A 5 -16.41 -14.36 12.29
N THR A 6 -17.30 -14.37 13.28
CA THR A 6 -18.52 -15.20 13.24
C THR A 6 -19.36 -14.92 11.99
N HIS A 7 -19.58 -13.63 11.66
CA HIS A 7 -20.29 -13.25 10.44
C HIS A 7 -19.58 -13.72 9.17
N LEU A 8 -18.26 -13.57 9.12
CA LEU A 8 -17.43 -13.99 7.99
C LEU A 8 -17.36 -15.51 7.82
N PHE A 9 -17.37 -16.28 8.90
CA PHE A 9 -17.36 -17.75 8.87
C PHE A 9 -18.69 -18.33 8.36
N GLU A 10 -19.77 -17.56 8.40
CA GLU A 10 -21.04 -17.89 7.74
C GLU A 10 -21.04 -17.54 6.23
N HIS A 11 -19.86 -17.32 5.64
CA HIS A 11 -19.65 -16.91 4.24
C HIS A 11 -20.29 -15.56 3.87
N LYS A 12 -20.68 -14.75 4.87
CA LYS A 12 -21.21 -13.41 4.63
C LYS A 12 -20.08 -12.43 4.36
N THR A 13 -20.42 -11.33 3.69
CA THR A 13 -19.49 -10.27 3.32
C THR A 13 -19.72 -9.04 4.21
N LEU A 14 -18.70 -8.20 4.35
CA LEU A 14 -18.83 -6.93 5.06
C LEU A 14 -19.27 -5.81 4.10
N PRO A 15 -20.19 -4.92 4.52
CA PRO A 15 -20.37 -3.64 3.83
C PRO A 15 -19.11 -2.79 3.99
N ARG A 16 -18.89 -1.84 3.07
CA ARG A 16 -17.72 -0.95 3.03
C ARG A 16 -17.42 -0.27 4.37
N THR A 17 -18.44 0.19 5.08
CA THR A 17 -18.30 0.84 6.39
C THR A 17 -17.70 -0.07 7.45
N LEU A 18 -18.19 -1.31 7.56
CA LEU A 18 -17.66 -2.31 8.50
C LEU A 18 -16.28 -2.82 8.09
N ALA A 19 -16.03 -2.98 6.79
CA ALA A 19 -14.70 -3.33 6.28
C ALA A 19 -13.66 -2.25 6.64
N LYS A 20 -14.04 -0.97 6.44
CA LYS A 20 -13.22 0.18 6.85
C LYS A 20 -12.94 0.16 8.35
N GLU A 21 -13.98 0.07 9.17
CA GLU A 21 -13.84 0.07 10.63
C GLU A 21 -12.96 -1.09 11.11
N ALA A 22 -13.14 -2.29 10.55
CA ALA A 22 -12.33 -3.45 10.87
C ALA A 22 -10.84 -3.17 10.64
N LEU A 23 -10.47 -2.62 9.48
CA LEU A 23 -9.07 -2.35 9.17
C LEU A 23 -8.51 -1.15 9.94
N VAL A 24 -9.32 -0.13 10.25
CA VAL A 24 -8.93 0.96 11.16
C VAL A 24 -8.57 0.40 12.53
N ASN A 25 -9.40 -0.49 13.07
CA ASN A 25 -9.17 -1.11 14.38
C ASN A 25 -7.94 -2.03 14.38
N ILE A 26 -7.67 -2.74 13.28
CA ILE A 26 -6.42 -3.48 13.08
C ILE A 26 -5.22 -2.53 13.11
N GLY A 27 -5.28 -1.43 12.36
CA GLY A 27 -4.22 -0.43 12.30
C GLY A 27 -3.92 0.24 13.65
N LYS A 28 -4.95 0.43 14.48
CA LYS A 28 -4.87 0.95 15.87
C LYS A 28 -4.44 -0.09 16.91
N GLY A 29 -4.23 -1.35 16.52
CA GLY A 29 -3.80 -2.42 17.44
C GLY A 29 -4.88 -2.89 18.42
N ILE A 30 -6.17 -2.70 18.10
CA ILE A 30 -7.28 -3.10 18.97
C ILE A 30 -7.45 -4.63 19.01
N TYR A 31 -7.03 -5.32 17.94
CA TYR A 31 -7.09 -6.78 17.83
C TYR A 31 -5.71 -7.39 17.94
N ASN A 32 -5.63 -8.56 18.57
CA ASN A 32 -4.37 -9.29 18.69
C ASN A 32 -3.98 -9.98 17.37
N GLU A 33 -2.74 -10.46 17.28
CA GLU A 33 -2.21 -11.08 16.07
C GLU A 33 -2.98 -12.34 15.63
N HIS A 34 -3.54 -13.13 16.56
CA HIS A 34 -4.31 -14.33 16.23
C HIS A 34 -5.65 -13.97 15.59
N GLU A 35 -6.34 -12.96 16.12
CA GLU A 35 -7.57 -12.42 15.57
C GLU A 35 -7.35 -11.84 14.16
N VAL A 36 -6.26 -11.09 13.97
CA VAL A 36 -5.90 -10.51 12.66
C VAL A 36 -5.52 -11.59 11.66
N THR A 37 -4.76 -12.60 12.09
CA THR A 37 -4.40 -13.74 11.24
C THR A 37 -5.65 -14.49 10.78
N ALA A 38 -6.57 -14.81 11.69
CA ALA A 38 -7.85 -15.45 11.34
C ALA A 38 -8.66 -14.61 10.35
N PHE A 39 -8.72 -13.29 10.55
CA PHE A 39 -9.40 -12.37 9.65
C PHE A 39 -8.78 -12.36 8.25
N MET A 40 -7.45 -12.31 8.15
CA MET A 40 -6.75 -12.36 6.87
C MET A 40 -6.97 -13.69 6.15
N THR A 41 -6.98 -14.81 6.87
CA THR A 41 -7.19 -16.15 6.31
C THR A 41 -8.57 -16.31 5.67
N VAL A 42 -9.62 -15.66 6.19
CA VAL A 42 -10.94 -15.66 5.53
C VAL A 42 -10.82 -15.24 4.06
N TYR A 43 -10.07 -14.17 3.79
CA TYR A 43 -9.88 -13.64 2.44
C TYR A 43 -8.87 -14.43 1.59
N LEU A 44 -8.25 -15.47 2.16
CA LEU A 44 -7.51 -16.48 1.39
C LEU A 44 -8.43 -17.63 0.95
N MET A 45 -9.49 -17.89 1.72
CA MET A 45 -10.45 -18.96 1.45
C MET A 45 -11.63 -18.52 0.57
N ARG A 46 -11.85 -17.21 0.42
CA ARG A 46 -12.87 -16.65 -0.47
C ARG A 46 -12.41 -15.36 -1.15
N SER A 47 -13.05 -15.04 -2.26
CA SER A 47 -12.86 -13.76 -2.94
C SER A 47 -13.30 -12.59 -2.06
N ILE A 48 -12.50 -11.52 -2.10
CA ILE A 48 -12.86 -10.21 -1.54
C ILE A 48 -13.89 -9.52 -2.43
N THR A 49 -14.90 -8.88 -1.85
CA THR A 49 -15.84 -8.07 -2.65
C THR A 49 -15.30 -6.67 -2.92
N ILE A 50 -15.90 -5.96 -3.89
CA ILE A 50 -15.56 -4.57 -4.18
C ILE A 50 -15.78 -3.68 -2.95
N GLU A 51 -16.91 -3.84 -2.26
CA GLU A 51 -17.24 -3.07 -1.05
C GLU A 51 -16.21 -3.26 0.06
N GLU A 52 -15.77 -4.50 0.28
CA GLU A 52 -14.74 -4.81 1.27
C GLU A 52 -13.40 -4.19 0.90
N LEU A 53 -12.98 -4.34 -0.36
CA LEU A 53 -11.73 -3.77 -0.84
C LEU A 53 -11.73 -2.24 -0.77
N GLN A 54 -12.84 -1.60 -1.12
CA GLN A 54 -13.01 -0.15 -0.98
C GLN A 54 -12.93 0.29 0.48
N GLY A 55 -13.57 -0.44 1.40
CA GLY A 55 -13.51 -0.13 2.83
C GLY A 55 -12.09 -0.23 3.37
N PHE A 56 -11.37 -1.27 2.99
CA PHE A 56 -9.97 -1.44 3.36
C PHE A 56 -9.06 -0.35 2.77
N ARG A 57 -9.27 0.04 1.51
CA ARG A 57 -8.56 1.17 0.90
C ARG A 57 -8.82 2.45 1.70
N ASP A 58 -10.08 2.76 1.99
CA ASP A 58 -10.44 3.98 2.71
C ASP A 58 -9.83 4.02 4.12
N ALA A 59 -9.75 2.86 4.80
CA ALA A 59 -9.08 2.76 6.09
C ALA A 59 -7.58 3.06 6.01
N LEU A 60 -6.91 2.56 4.98
CA LEU A 60 -5.47 2.81 4.80
C LEU A 60 -5.17 4.26 4.41
N LEU A 61 -6.06 4.90 3.64
CA LEU A 61 -5.96 6.33 3.32
C LEU A 61 -6.24 7.19 4.56
N GLU A 62 -7.21 6.82 5.41
CA GLU A 62 -7.47 7.52 6.68
C GLU A 62 -6.29 7.42 7.66
N LEU A 63 -5.62 6.27 7.68
CA LEU A 63 -4.49 6.00 8.57
C LEU A 63 -3.13 6.40 7.98
N CYS A 64 -3.07 6.87 6.74
CA CYS A 64 -1.81 7.27 6.13
C CYS A 64 -1.36 8.64 6.61
N VAL A 65 -0.08 8.94 6.40
CA VAL A 65 0.40 10.32 6.44
C VAL A 65 0.13 10.94 5.08
N PRO A 66 -0.76 11.94 4.97
CA PRO A 66 -1.14 12.48 3.68
C PRO A 66 -0.03 13.34 3.08
N VAL A 67 0.16 13.20 1.78
CA VAL A 67 1.06 14.03 0.99
C VAL A 67 0.26 15.14 0.31
N LYS A 68 0.83 16.33 0.27
CA LYS A 68 0.23 17.48 -0.43
C LYS A 68 1.24 17.97 -1.47
N LEU A 69 0.84 17.92 -2.73
CA LEU A 69 1.63 18.37 -3.89
C LEU A 69 0.83 19.46 -4.60
N ASP A 70 0.67 20.60 -3.93
CA ASP A 70 -0.27 21.65 -4.31
C ASP A 70 -0.09 22.07 -5.78
N GLY A 71 -1.18 22.06 -6.54
CA GLY A 71 -1.17 22.46 -7.97
C GLY A 71 -0.69 21.40 -8.96
N PHE A 72 -0.13 20.27 -8.50
CA PHE A 72 0.32 19.19 -9.39
C PHE A 72 -0.74 18.11 -9.56
N GLN A 73 -1.14 17.85 -10.81
CA GLN A 73 -1.86 16.64 -11.17
C GLN A 73 -0.85 15.54 -11.44
N THR A 74 -0.58 14.72 -10.43
CA THR A 74 0.42 13.66 -10.53
C THR A 74 -0.18 12.35 -11.03
N VAL A 75 0.68 11.50 -11.62
CA VAL A 75 0.34 10.11 -11.93
C VAL A 75 1.19 9.17 -11.10
N ASP A 76 0.67 7.96 -10.86
CA ASP A 76 1.43 6.86 -10.27
C ASP A 76 1.45 5.67 -11.23
N ILE A 77 2.63 5.06 -11.38
CA ILE A 77 2.81 3.82 -12.14
C ILE A 77 3.33 2.80 -11.15
N VAL A 78 2.43 1.96 -10.66
CA VAL A 78 2.67 1.01 -9.58
C VAL A 78 1.96 -0.30 -9.87
N GLY A 79 2.45 -1.39 -9.26
CA GLY A 79 1.87 -2.72 -9.40
C GLY A 79 1.63 -3.36 -8.05
N THR A 80 0.80 -4.39 -8.03
CA THR A 80 0.57 -5.20 -6.81
C THR A 80 1.80 -6.01 -6.39
N GLY A 81 2.72 -6.25 -7.33
CA GLY A 81 3.87 -7.13 -7.16
C GLY A 81 3.48 -8.61 -7.02
N GLY A 82 4.48 -9.48 -6.96
CA GLY A 82 4.27 -10.91 -6.75
C GLY A 82 3.66 -11.64 -7.95
N ASP A 83 4.03 -11.25 -9.17
CA ASP A 83 3.71 -12.00 -10.39
C ASP A 83 4.69 -13.16 -10.66
N GLY A 84 5.77 -13.26 -9.88
CA GLY A 84 6.76 -14.33 -9.96
C GLY A 84 7.63 -14.28 -11.22
N LYS A 85 7.65 -13.14 -11.94
CA LYS A 85 8.37 -13.04 -13.22
C LYS A 85 9.81 -12.53 -13.09
N ASP A 86 10.19 -12.02 -11.92
CA ASP A 86 11.51 -11.45 -11.63
C ASP A 86 12.03 -10.51 -12.73
N THR A 87 11.13 -9.71 -13.29
CA THR A 87 11.51 -8.67 -14.25
C THR A 87 12.26 -7.55 -13.55
N PHE A 88 13.04 -6.78 -14.31
CA PHE A 88 13.56 -5.51 -13.82
C PHE A 88 12.41 -4.55 -13.42
N ASN A 89 12.72 -3.46 -12.72
CA ASN A 89 11.74 -2.54 -12.16
C ASN A 89 11.09 -1.63 -13.22
N ILE A 90 10.32 -2.23 -14.14
CA ILE A 90 9.63 -1.61 -15.27
C ILE A 90 8.86 -0.36 -14.80
N SER A 91 8.03 -0.49 -13.78
CA SER A 91 7.21 0.63 -13.29
C SER A 91 8.04 1.79 -12.74
N THR A 92 9.22 1.52 -12.17
CA THR A 92 10.12 2.57 -11.69
C THR A 92 10.76 3.30 -12.87
N LEU A 93 11.24 2.57 -13.87
CA LEU A 93 11.80 3.16 -15.09
C LEU A 93 10.76 4.00 -15.84
N SER A 94 9.54 3.48 -15.99
CA SER A 94 8.45 4.19 -16.66
C SER A 94 8.12 5.53 -15.99
N CYS A 95 8.17 5.61 -14.65
CA CYS A 95 7.98 6.86 -13.93
C CYS A 95 8.99 7.94 -14.35
N PHE A 96 10.28 7.59 -14.51
CA PHE A 96 11.29 8.56 -14.96
C PHE A 96 11.05 9.02 -16.40
N ILE A 97 10.63 8.12 -17.29
CA ILE A 97 10.29 8.47 -18.68
C ILE A 97 9.10 9.44 -18.72
N VAL A 98 8.05 9.16 -17.94
CA VAL A 98 6.84 10.00 -17.88
C VAL A 98 7.14 11.38 -17.28
N ALA A 99 7.95 11.44 -16.22
CA ALA A 99 8.43 12.70 -15.67
C ALA A 99 9.27 13.50 -16.69
N GLY A 100 10.18 12.83 -17.41
CA GLY A 100 10.97 13.45 -18.47
C GLY A 100 10.15 13.92 -19.69
N ALA A 101 8.96 13.35 -19.89
CA ALA A 101 7.99 13.81 -20.89
C ALA A 101 7.12 14.99 -20.41
N GLY A 102 7.33 15.47 -19.18
CA GLY A 102 6.67 16.65 -18.62
C GLY A 102 5.41 16.37 -17.79
N GLN A 103 5.06 15.11 -17.55
CA GLN A 103 3.93 14.75 -16.69
C GLN A 103 4.42 14.51 -15.25
N PRO A 104 3.95 15.28 -14.25
CA PRO A 104 4.32 15.09 -12.86
C PRO A 104 4.01 13.68 -12.35
N VAL A 105 4.94 13.09 -11.58
CA VAL A 105 4.83 11.73 -11.04
C VAL A 105 4.97 11.72 -9.52
N ALA A 106 4.04 11.07 -8.84
CA ALA A 106 4.12 10.76 -7.41
C ALA A 106 4.16 9.24 -7.25
N LYS A 107 5.35 8.65 -7.33
CA LYS A 107 5.49 7.19 -7.39
C LYS A 107 5.34 6.57 -6.02
N HIS A 108 4.31 5.74 -5.80
CA HIS A 108 4.22 4.91 -4.61
C HIS A 108 5.03 3.61 -4.80
N GLY A 109 5.85 3.27 -3.80
CA GLY A 109 6.71 2.10 -3.91
C GLY A 109 7.10 1.49 -2.57
N ASN A 110 7.53 0.24 -2.63
CA ASN A 110 7.97 -0.52 -1.46
C ASN A 110 9.20 -1.38 -1.80
N TYR A 111 9.80 -1.97 -0.78
CA TYR A 111 10.78 -3.03 -0.92
C TYR A 111 10.17 -4.27 -1.59
N GLY A 112 11.02 -5.10 -2.19
CA GLY A 112 10.63 -6.38 -2.76
C GLY A 112 9.98 -7.26 -1.69
N ALA A 113 8.71 -7.62 -1.88
CA ALA A 113 8.02 -8.54 -0.97
C ALA A 113 8.29 -10.01 -1.34
N SER A 114 8.38 -10.30 -2.64
CA SER A 114 8.65 -11.62 -3.18
C SER A 114 9.69 -11.62 -4.31
N SER A 115 10.04 -10.45 -4.83
CA SER A 115 11.07 -10.27 -5.86
C SER A 115 12.40 -9.92 -5.21
N VAL A 116 13.50 -10.18 -5.93
CA VAL A 116 14.86 -9.84 -5.49
C VAL A 116 15.03 -8.32 -5.28
N SER A 117 14.36 -7.50 -6.08
CA SER A 117 14.44 -6.02 -6.01
C SER A 117 13.06 -5.38 -6.18
N GLY A 118 12.64 -4.59 -5.19
CA GLY A 118 11.46 -3.73 -5.27
C GLY A 118 11.81 -2.30 -5.71
N ALA A 119 10.78 -1.47 -5.91
CA ALA A 119 10.97 -0.08 -6.32
C ALA A 119 11.84 0.71 -5.33
N SER A 120 11.63 0.50 -4.02
CA SER A 120 12.44 1.16 -2.99
C SER A 120 13.88 0.64 -2.95
N ASN A 121 14.13 -0.64 -3.25
CA ASN A 121 15.49 -1.15 -3.33
C ASN A 121 16.29 -0.42 -4.42
N VAL A 122 15.71 -0.24 -5.61
CA VAL A 122 16.38 0.50 -6.70
C VAL A 122 16.65 1.95 -6.32
N MET A 123 15.66 2.66 -5.77
CA MET A 123 15.83 4.06 -5.38
C MET A 123 16.94 4.22 -4.34
N GLU A 124 16.98 3.36 -3.33
CA GLU A 124 18.02 3.38 -2.30
C GLU A 124 19.41 3.09 -2.88
N GLN A 125 19.53 2.10 -3.78
CA GLN A 125 20.80 1.78 -4.46
C GLN A 125 21.27 2.92 -5.36
N LEU A 126 20.36 3.70 -5.95
CA LEU A 126 20.67 4.91 -6.72
C LEU A 126 21.00 6.12 -5.81
N GLY A 127 21.03 5.95 -4.49
CA GLY A 127 21.39 6.99 -3.53
C GLY A 127 20.23 7.91 -3.12
N TYR A 128 18.99 7.61 -3.52
CA TYR A 128 17.83 8.37 -3.08
C TYR A 128 17.59 8.15 -1.59
N LYS A 129 17.47 9.25 -0.84
CA LYS A 129 17.14 9.23 0.59
C LYS A 129 15.64 9.46 0.74
N PHE A 130 14.91 8.46 1.24
CA PHE A 130 13.46 8.56 1.46
C PHE A 130 13.10 9.68 2.44
N LYS A 131 11.99 10.36 2.15
CA LYS A 131 11.50 11.52 2.89
C LYS A 131 10.00 11.40 3.10
N GLN A 132 9.50 12.09 4.11
CA GLN A 132 8.07 12.21 4.41
C GLN A 132 7.61 13.68 4.49
N ASP A 133 8.54 14.61 4.30
CA ASP A 133 8.30 16.04 4.40
C ASP A 133 7.64 16.56 3.12
N ASN A 134 6.43 17.11 3.22
CA ASN A 134 5.66 17.59 2.06
C ASN A 134 6.38 18.70 1.29
N ALA A 135 7.07 19.62 1.96
CA ALA A 135 7.78 20.69 1.26
C ALA A 135 8.93 20.11 0.43
N LYS A 136 9.66 19.14 0.97
CA LYS A 136 10.73 18.46 0.21
C LYS A 136 10.19 17.64 -0.97
N LEU A 137 9.07 16.93 -0.78
CA LEU A 137 8.46 16.13 -1.83
C LEU A 137 7.88 17.01 -2.94
N GLN A 138 7.27 18.14 -2.57
CA GLN A 138 6.78 19.12 -3.51
C GLN A 138 7.93 19.71 -4.33
N ASN A 139 9.04 20.12 -3.69
CA ASN A 139 10.22 20.61 -4.39
C ASN A 139 10.79 19.56 -5.37
N GLU A 140 10.74 18.26 -5.05
CA GLU A 140 11.17 17.21 -5.98
C GLU A 140 10.28 17.14 -7.24
N VAL A 141 8.97 17.33 -7.09
CA VAL A 141 8.06 17.40 -8.23
C VAL A 141 8.31 18.68 -9.05
N GLU A 142 8.55 19.80 -8.39
CA GLU A 142 8.84 21.09 -9.04
C GLU A 142 10.15 21.07 -9.86
N GLU A 143 11.22 20.53 -9.28
CA GLU A 143 12.55 20.56 -9.90
C GLU A 143 12.80 19.38 -10.85
N ALA A 144 12.32 18.19 -10.51
CA ALA A 144 12.63 16.95 -11.23
C ALA A 144 11.40 16.32 -11.92
N GLY A 145 10.20 16.84 -11.70
CA GLY A 145 8.96 16.27 -12.24
C GLY A 145 8.51 14.97 -11.55
N ILE A 146 9.23 14.51 -10.52
CA ILE A 146 8.96 13.24 -9.84
C ILE A 146 9.36 13.28 -8.36
N CYS A 147 8.48 12.76 -7.50
CA CYS A 147 8.82 12.39 -6.13
C CYS A 147 8.55 10.89 -5.88
N PHE A 148 9.20 10.33 -4.87
CA PHE A 148 9.05 8.91 -4.50
C PHE A 148 8.49 8.74 -3.09
N LEU A 149 7.39 8.01 -3.00
CA LEU A 149 6.65 7.78 -1.77
C LEU A 149 6.93 6.36 -1.27
N HIS A 150 7.84 6.24 -0.30
CA HIS A 150 8.20 4.95 0.30
C HIS A 150 7.12 4.48 1.29
N ALA A 151 6.36 3.45 0.92
CA ALA A 151 5.16 3.00 1.62
C ALA A 151 5.30 2.86 3.16
N PRO A 152 6.39 2.31 3.72
CA PRO A 152 6.60 2.21 5.17
C PRO A 152 6.66 3.55 5.92
N LEU A 153 6.99 4.66 5.25
CA LEU A 153 6.93 5.99 5.87
C LEU A 153 5.48 6.48 5.94
N PHE A 154 4.70 6.27 4.88
CA PHE A 154 3.36 6.84 4.75
C PHE A 154 2.24 5.97 5.33
N HIS A 155 2.45 4.67 5.51
CA HIS A 155 1.44 3.76 6.07
C HIS A 155 1.91 3.12 7.39
N PRO A 156 2.10 3.90 8.47
CA PRO A 156 2.63 3.39 9.74
C PRO A 156 1.74 2.31 10.36
N ALA A 157 0.43 2.37 10.13
CA ALA A 157 -0.53 1.36 10.57
C ALA A 157 -0.26 -0.04 10.01
N LEU A 158 0.43 -0.14 8.86
CA LEU A 158 0.80 -1.44 8.28
C LEU A 158 1.95 -2.13 9.04
N LYS A 159 2.66 -1.44 9.94
CA LYS A 159 3.71 -2.06 10.77
C LYS A 159 3.14 -3.17 11.65
N THR A 160 1.92 -3.01 12.16
CA THR A 160 1.23 -4.00 13.00
C THR A 160 0.98 -5.31 12.25
N VAL A 161 0.70 -5.25 10.94
CA VAL A 161 0.42 -6.44 10.13
C VAL A 161 1.65 -7.00 9.41
N GLY A 162 2.76 -6.26 9.41
CA GLY A 162 4.01 -6.65 8.73
C GLY A 162 4.54 -8.02 9.15
N PRO A 163 4.74 -8.28 10.46
CA PRO A 163 5.18 -9.60 10.96
C PRO A 163 4.22 -10.73 10.60
N ILE A 164 2.91 -10.50 10.74
CA ILE A 164 1.86 -11.49 10.42
C ILE A 164 1.94 -11.89 8.94
N ARG A 165 2.01 -10.89 8.04
CA ARG A 165 2.13 -11.13 6.59
C ARG A 165 3.40 -11.89 6.24
N ARG A 166 4.53 -11.56 6.88
CA ARG A 166 5.80 -12.26 6.69
C ARG A 166 5.71 -13.72 7.13
N ASN A 167 5.14 -13.98 8.31
CA ASN A 167 5.00 -15.34 8.85
C ASN A 167 4.01 -16.19 8.05
N LEU A 168 2.94 -15.59 7.51
CA LEU A 168 2.02 -16.29 6.61
C LEU A 168 2.68 -16.67 5.28
N GLY A 169 3.61 -15.86 4.76
CA GLY A 169 4.34 -16.16 3.53
C GLY A 169 3.46 -16.26 2.27
N MET A 170 2.22 -15.79 2.33
CA MET A 170 1.23 -15.89 1.27
C MET A 170 0.74 -14.51 0.81
N ARG A 171 0.29 -14.42 -0.43
CA ARG A 171 -0.37 -13.23 -0.97
C ARG A 171 -1.73 -13.04 -0.29
N THR A 172 -1.97 -11.87 0.29
CA THR A 172 -3.24 -11.53 0.96
C THR A 172 -3.90 -10.32 0.29
N PHE A 173 -5.10 -9.94 0.74
CA PHE A 173 -5.78 -8.75 0.22
C PHE A 173 -4.94 -7.46 0.37
N PHE A 174 -4.00 -7.39 1.32
CA PHE A 174 -3.06 -6.28 1.45
C PHE A 174 -2.18 -6.08 0.21
N ASN A 175 -1.90 -7.13 -0.56
CA ASN A 175 -1.14 -7.02 -1.81
C ASN A 175 -1.95 -6.30 -2.91
N MET A 176 -3.28 -6.38 -2.85
CA MET A 176 -4.15 -5.65 -3.78
C MET A 176 -4.26 -4.17 -3.43
N LEU A 177 -4.11 -3.83 -2.15
CA LEU A 177 -4.28 -2.46 -1.65
C LEU A 177 -3.11 -1.53 -2.03
N GLY A 178 -1.89 -2.04 -2.21
CA GLY A 178 -0.70 -1.21 -2.44
C GLY A 178 -0.86 -0.14 -3.53
N PRO A 179 -1.32 -0.50 -4.74
CA PRO A 179 -1.61 0.46 -5.82
C PRO A 179 -2.77 1.44 -5.56
N MET A 180 -3.64 1.14 -4.60
CA MET A 180 -4.89 1.89 -4.38
C MET A 180 -4.78 2.94 -3.27
N VAL A 181 -3.63 3.00 -2.60
CA VAL A 181 -3.43 3.79 -1.38
C VAL A 181 -2.25 4.75 -1.49
N ASN A 182 -1.98 5.25 -2.70
CA ASN A 182 -1.02 6.35 -2.86
C ASN A 182 -1.44 7.51 -1.93
N PRO A 183 -0.54 8.04 -1.07
CA PRO A 183 -0.89 9.05 -0.07
C PRO A 183 -0.95 10.48 -0.64
N ALA A 184 -0.62 10.70 -1.91
CA ALA A 184 -0.67 11.99 -2.61
C ALA A 184 -2.01 12.24 -3.32
#